data_AF-A0A5J4KNQ3-F1
#
_entry.id   AF-A0A5J4KNQ3-F1
#
_cell.length_a   1.000
_cell.length_b   1.000
_cell.length_c   1.000
_cell.angle_alpha   90.00
_cell.angle_beta   90.00
_cell.angle_gamma   90.00
#
_symmetry.space_group_name_H-M   'P 1'
#
loop_
_entity.id
_entity.type
_entity.pdbx_description
1 polymer ?
#
loop_
_entity_poly.entity_id
_entity_poly.type
_entity_poly.pdbx_seq_one_letter_code
_entity_poly.pdbx_strand_id
1 'polypeptide(L)'
;MTVRRGVSNSYNIPAVDAIEFAGVQNVMKMAGRMGLPNVAKTPPGSQVPAMALGTREESLLDMTTAYATFANKGVRMPQTTVLQINNNQGKPVYKFDALHPKGDRVIGEDVAFLISSVISDNVARREEFASPNPLELDGRPVAAKTGTTDGFKDNWTMGYTPHLAVGVWAGNSDNTPMQDVIGITGAGPIWQDVFQYANDKYHFGQDGFVPPPNVHQATVSAYTGLLPHLGEQTVTDWFIDGTVPTVQGIYVPPAPPKPTKPGKPGPVPSPTPGTPGN
;
A
#
# COMPACT_ATOMS: atom_id res chain seq x y z
N MET A 1 6.63 -17.03 -0.78
CA MET A 1 5.51 -16.13 -1.18
C MET A 1 6.09 -15.02 -2.04
N THR A 2 5.36 -14.61 -3.08
CA THR A 2 5.75 -13.46 -3.93
C THR A 2 5.53 -12.13 -3.21
N VAL A 3 6.35 -11.11 -3.52
CA VAL A 3 6.13 -9.72 -3.05
C VAL A 3 4.73 -9.23 -3.40
N ARG A 4 4.26 -9.49 -4.64
CA ARG A 4 2.91 -9.14 -5.10
C ARG A 4 1.81 -9.59 -4.14
N ARG A 5 1.78 -10.89 -3.83
CA ARG A 5 0.83 -11.47 -2.86
C ARG A 5 0.98 -10.87 -1.46
N GLY A 6 2.22 -10.69 -0.97
CA GLY A 6 2.46 -10.16 0.38
C GLY A 6 1.96 -8.72 0.54
N VAL A 7 2.27 -7.85 -0.42
CA VAL A 7 1.83 -6.44 -0.42
C VAL A 7 0.32 -6.34 -0.62
N SER A 8 -0.23 -7.12 -1.57
CA SER A 8 -1.66 -7.08 -1.91
C SER A 8 -2.56 -7.51 -0.75
N ASN A 9 -2.12 -8.48 0.06
CA ASN A 9 -2.85 -8.95 1.24
C ASN A 9 -2.39 -8.31 2.55
N SER A 10 -1.54 -7.27 2.49
CA SER A 10 -1.12 -6.51 3.67
C SER A 10 -0.42 -7.34 4.76
N TYR A 11 0.38 -8.34 4.39
CA TYR A 11 1.04 -9.18 5.38
C TYR A 11 2.24 -8.50 6.06
N ASN A 12 2.28 -8.60 7.39
CA ASN A 12 3.28 -7.92 8.22
C ASN A 12 4.69 -8.52 8.10
N ILE A 13 4.83 -9.85 8.17
CA ILE A 13 6.16 -10.51 8.14
C ILE A 13 6.95 -10.14 6.86
N PRO A 14 6.38 -10.26 5.64
CA PRO A 14 7.10 -9.88 4.42
C PRO A 14 7.46 -8.39 4.36
N ALA A 15 6.65 -7.52 4.95
CA ALA A 15 6.96 -6.09 5.01
C ALA A 15 8.17 -5.81 5.91
N VAL A 16 8.27 -6.52 7.04
CA VAL A 16 9.44 -6.49 7.94
C VAL A 16 10.68 -7.04 7.23
N ASP A 17 10.58 -8.20 6.58
CA ASP A 17 11.70 -8.77 5.82
C ASP A 17 12.17 -7.81 4.72
N ALA A 18 11.23 -7.14 4.03
CA ALA A 18 11.55 -6.20 2.96
C ALA A 18 12.27 -4.95 3.45
N ILE A 19 11.86 -4.36 4.59
CA ILE A 19 12.54 -3.18 5.14
C ILE A 19 13.92 -3.54 5.70
N GLU A 20 14.09 -4.75 6.25
CA GLU A 20 15.40 -5.24 6.69
C GLU A 20 16.33 -5.47 5.51
N PHE A 21 15.84 -6.12 4.45
CA PHE A 21 16.58 -6.34 3.20
C PHE A 21 17.00 -5.02 2.54
N ALA A 22 16.08 -4.06 2.42
CA ALA A 22 16.38 -2.76 1.82
C ALA A 22 17.23 -1.85 2.73
N GLY A 23 17.21 -2.10 4.03
CA GLY A 23 17.79 -1.28 5.08
C GLY A 23 16.86 -0.14 5.52
N VAL A 24 16.52 -0.11 6.81
CA VAL A 24 15.58 0.86 7.41
C VAL A 24 15.92 2.31 7.04
N GLN A 25 17.20 2.70 7.13
CA GLN A 25 17.67 4.05 6.80
C GLN A 25 17.41 4.43 5.33
N ASN A 26 17.55 3.48 4.41
CA ASN A 26 17.30 3.71 2.98
C ASN A 26 15.80 3.94 2.73
N VAL A 27 14.95 3.16 3.42
CA VAL A 27 13.50 3.31 3.34
C VAL A 27 13.06 4.67 3.92
N MET A 28 13.63 5.12 5.04
CA MET A 28 13.32 6.43 5.61
C MET A 28 13.71 7.59 4.69
N LYS A 29 14.89 7.50 4.05
CA LYS A 29 15.32 8.48 3.04
C LYS A 29 14.38 8.49 1.84
N MET A 30 13.95 7.32 1.37
CA MET A 30 13.00 7.22 0.28
C MET A 30 11.64 7.82 0.66
N ALA A 31 11.14 7.55 1.87
CA ALA A 31 9.90 8.14 2.38
C ALA A 31 9.97 9.68 2.35
N GLY A 32 11.08 10.28 2.76
CA GLY A 32 11.29 11.74 2.67
C GLY A 32 11.26 12.26 1.23
N ARG A 33 11.86 11.54 0.28
CA ARG A 33 11.77 11.87 -1.16
C ARG A 33 10.34 11.77 -1.66
N MET A 34 9.56 10.78 -1.21
CA MET A 34 8.15 10.63 -1.53
C MET A 34 7.24 11.70 -0.90
N GLY A 35 7.77 12.55 -0.01
CA GLY A 35 7.01 13.62 0.64
C GLY A 35 6.40 13.22 1.99
N LEU A 36 7.01 12.27 2.71
CA LEU A 36 6.62 11.84 4.05
C LEU A 36 7.62 12.36 5.10
N PRO A 37 7.49 13.62 5.55
CA PRO A 37 8.51 14.28 6.34
C PRO A 37 8.61 13.74 7.77
N ASN A 38 7.53 13.26 8.38
CA ASN A 38 7.56 12.80 9.78
C ASN A 38 8.23 11.43 9.89
N VAL A 39 7.99 10.53 8.93
CA VAL A 39 8.69 9.26 8.76
C VAL A 39 10.18 9.52 8.57
N ALA A 40 10.54 10.40 7.62
CA ALA A 40 11.94 10.70 7.30
C ALA A 40 12.72 11.34 8.45
N LYS A 41 12.05 12.11 9.32
CA LYS A 41 12.64 12.76 10.50
C LYS A 41 12.68 11.86 11.73
N THR A 42 12.32 10.58 11.60
CA THR A 42 12.39 9.63 12.71
C THR A 42 13.81 9.62 13.32
N PRO A 43 13.96 9.83 14.65
CA PRO A 43 15.25 9.84 15.30
C PRO A 43 16.01 8.52 15.06
N PRO A 44 17.34 8.54 14.84
CA PRO A 44 18.11 7.34 14.50
C PRO A 44 17.89 6.16 15.45
N GLY A 45 17.81 6.41 16.76
CA GLY A 45 17.57 5.37 17.78
C GLY A 45 16.16 4.76 17.75
N SER A 46 15.24 5.33 16.98
CA SER A 46 13.88 4.82 16.79
C SER A 46 13.62 4.30 15.38
N GLN A 47 14.66 4.22 14.53
CA GLN A 47 14.55 3.63 13.21
C GLN A 47 14.71 2.12 13.30
N VAL A 48 13.59 1.42 13.36
CA VAL A 48 13.51 -0.03 13.59
C VAL A 48 12.65 -0.72 12.52
N PRO A 49 12.80 -2.04 12.30
CA PRO A 49 12.03 -2.78 11.28
C PRO A 49 10.51 -2.67 11.42
N ALA A 50 9.99 -2.51 12.65
CA ALA A 50 8.56 -2.30 12.90
C ALA A 50 7.98 -1.07 12.18
N MET A 51 8.81 -0.13 11.71
CA MET A 51 8.36 1.00 10.88
C MET A 51 7.67 0.56 9.58
N ALA A 52 7.96 -0.64 9.06
CA ALA A 52 7.22 -1.21 7.93
C ALA A 52 5.72 -1.39 8.22
N LEU A 53 5.32 -1.39 9.50
CA LEU A 53 3.95 -1.58 9.96
C LEU A 53 3.24 -0.27 10.30
N GLY A 54 3.86 0.89 10.03
CA GLY A 54 3.21 2.19 10.23
C GLY A 54 3.31 2.75 11.65
N THR A 55 4.49 2.68 12.28
CA THR A 55 4.72 3.21 13.65
C THR A 55 4.92 4.72 13.73
N ARG A 56 4.65 5.44 12.63
CA ARG A 56 4.79 6.90 12.54
C ARG A 56 3.55 7.51 11.91
N GLU A 57 3.09 8.58 12.52
CA GLU A 57 1.98 9.38 12.03
C GLU A 57 2.44 10.22 10.82
N GLU A 58 1.51 10.42 9.88
CA GLU A 58 1.69 11.33 8.75
C GLU A 58 0.39 12.07 8.45
N SER A 59 0.53 13.24 7.83
CA SER A 59 -0.61 13.98 7.31
C SER A 59 -1.31 13.19 6.20
N LEU A 60 -2.65 13.19 6.20
CA LEU A 60 -3.44 12.59 5.12
C LEU A 60 -3.08 13.20 3.75
N LEU A 61 -2.79 14.51 3.72
CA LEU A 61 -2.43 15.20 2.50
C LEU A 61 -1.03 14.79 1.99
N ASP A 62 -0.08 14.57 2.90
CA ASP A 62 1.27 14.11 2.56
C ASP A 62 1.23 12.66 2.08
N MET A 63 0.46 11.79 2.75
CA MET A 63 0.24 10.41 2.31
C MET A 63 -0.43 10.37 0.93
N THR A 64 -1.44 11.20 0.70
CA THR A 64 -2.10 11.31 -0.62
C THR A 64 -1.13 11.79 -1.69
N THR A 65 -0.23 12.72 -1.37
CA THR A 65 0.82 13.20 -2.28
C THR A 65 1.81 12.09 -2.64
N ALA A 66 2.19 11.25 -1.67
CA ALA A 66 3.05 10.10 -1.91
C ALA A 66 2.38 9.08 -2.86
N TYR A 67 1.08 8.80 -2.70
CA TYR A 67 0.35 7.92 -3.61
C TYR A 67 0.14 8.54 -4.99
N ALA A 68 -0.15 9.84 -5.06
CA ALA A 68 -0.23 10.59 -6.32
C ALA A 68 1.09 10.56 -7.11
N THR A 69 2.22 10.45 -6.42
CA THR A 69 3.54 10.30 -7.06
C THR A 69 3.64 8.99 -7.86
N PHE A 70 3.06 7.89 -7.37
CA PHE A 70 3.00 6.64 -8.13
C PHE A 70 2.09 6.79 -9.35
N ALA A 71 0.90 7.38 -9.17
CA ALA A 71 -0.02 7.69 -10.27
C ALA A 71 0.66 8.53 -11.36
N ASN A 72 1.47 9.50 -10.94
CA ASN A 72 2.23 10.40 -11.80
C ASN A 72 3.62 9.84 -12.18
N LYS A 73 3.73 8.53 -12.35
CA LYS A 73 4.91 7.86 -12.95
C LYS A 73 6.23 8.20 -12.24
N GLY A 74 6.18 8.40 -10.92
CA GLY A 74 7.32 8.69 -10.07
C GLY A 74 7.70 10.17 -9.92
N VAL A 75 6.89 11.09 -10.45
CA VAL A 75 7.09 12.54 -10.30
C VAL A 75 6.20 13.07 -9.17
N ARG A 76 6.83 13.53 -8.10
CA ARG A 76 6.15 14.15 -6.96
C ARG A 76 5.85 15.61 -7.27
N MET A 77 4.58 15.98 -7.19
CA MET A 77 4.12 17.36 -7.38
C MET A 77 3.94 18.05 -6.02
N PRO A 78 4.27 19.35 -5.90
CA PRO A 78 3.97 20.12 -4.70
C PRO A 78 2.47 20.32 -4.56
N GLN A 79 1.99 20.29 -3.31
CA GLN A 79 0.62 20.62 -2.97
C GLN A 79 0.35 22.09 -3.31
N THR A 80 -0.64 22.34 -4.18
CA THR A 80 -1.01 23.70 -4.61
C THR A 80 -2.48 23.95 -4.29
N THR A 81 -2.75 24.84 -3.34
CA THR A 81 -4.13 25.19 -2.91
C THR A 81 -4.59 26.54 -3.43
N VAL A 82 -3.65 27.45 -3.72
CA VAL A 82 -3.94 28.78 -4.25
C VAL A 82 -3.55 28.83 -5.73
N LEU A 83 -4.51 29.09 -6.60
CA LEU A 83 -4.29 29.18 -8.04
C LEU A 83 -4.12 30.61 -8.54
N GLN A 84 -4.72 31.59 -7.86
CA GLN A 84 -4.60 33.00 -8.23
C GLN A 84 -4.87 33.89 -7.01
N ILE A 85 -4.11 34.98 -6.89
CA ILE A 85 -4.35 36.05 -5.93
C ILE A 85 -4.50 37.34 -6.73
N ASN A 86 -5.56 38.10 -6.48
CA ASN A 86 -5.82 39.40 -7.11
C ASN A 86 -5.71 40.52 -6.08
N ASN A 87 -5.31 41.71 -6.52
CA ASN A 87 -5.37 42.92 -5.69
C ASN A 87 -6.80 43.52 -5.65
N ASN A 88 -6.97 44.62 -4.92
CA ASN A 88 -8.26 45.34 -4.80
C ASN A 88 -8.80 45.94 -6.11
N GLN A 89 -8.00 45.94 -7.18
CA GLN A 89 -8.39 46.37 -8.53
C GLN A 89 -8.69 45.18 -9.46
N GLY A 90 -8.65 43.94 -8.95
CA GLY A 90 -8.87 42.73 -9.75
C GLY A 90 -7.67 42.27 -10.57
N LYS A 91 -6.49 42.89 -10.43
CA LYS A 91 -5.28 42.49 -11.16
C LYS A 91 -4.58 41.32 -10.46
N PRO A 92 -4.17 40.25 -11.18
CA PRO A 92 -3.45 39.14 -10.58
C PRO A 92 -2.06 39.59 -10.09
N VAL A 93 -1.75 39.28 -8.83
CA VAL A 93 -0.42 39.44 -8.21
C VAL A 93 0.31 38.10 -8.08
N TYR A 94 -0.44 37.00 -8.12
CA TYR A 94 0.07 35.65 -8.24
C TYR A 94 -0.88 34.84 -9.11
N LYS A 95 -0.32 33.96 -9.96
CA LYS A 95 -1.07 32.98 -10.74
C LYS A 95 -0.24 31.71 -10.85
N PHE A 96 -0.86 30.57 -10.56
CA PHE A 96 -0.25 29.27 -10.75
C PHE A 96 -0.04 29.00 -12.24
N ASP A 97 1.18 28.61 -12.60
CA ASP A 97 1.52 28.22 -13.97
C ASP A 97 1.20 26.73 -14.18
N ALA A 98 -0.04 26.46 -14.57
CA ALA A 98 -0.50 25.10 -14.86
C ALA A 98 0.17 24.48 -16.09
N LEU A 99 0.82 25.28 -16.96
CA LEU A 99 1.51 24.78 -18.16
C LEU A 99 2.92 24.28 -17.83
N HIS A 100 3.53 24.77 -16.76
CA HIS A 100 4.87 24.38 -16.32
C HIS A 100 4.88 23.99 -14.84
N PRO A 101 4.15 22.94 -14.45
CA PRO A 101 4.08 22.55 -13.06
C PRO A 101 5.45 21.99 -12.63
N LYS A 102 6.00 22.51 -11.53
CA LYS A 102 7.33 22.14 -11.03
C LYS A 102 7.22 20.90 -10.15
N GLY A 103 7.67 19.76 -10.64
CA GLY A 103 7.71 18.49 -9.88
C GLY A 103 9.12 17.90 -9.80
N ASP A 104 9.32 17.02 -8.82
CA ASP A 104 10.57 16.29 -8.61
C ASP A 104 10.41 14.83 -9.03
N ARG A 105 11.27 14.31 -9.90
CA ARG A 105 11.33 12.85 -10.14
C ARG A 105 12.00 12.18 -8.95
N VAL A 106 11.22 11.46 -8.16
CA VAL A 106 11.70 10.82 -6.92
C VAL A 106 11.89 9.31 -7.06
N ILE A 107 11.18 8.68 -7.99
CA ILE A 107 11.39 7.29 -8.41
C ILE A 107 11.31 7.17 -9.94
N GLY A 108 11.85 6.09 -10.48
CA GLY A 108 11.72 5.75 -11.90
C GLY A 108 10.28 5.41 -12.27
N GLU A 109 9.92 5.63 -13.54
CA GLU A 109 8.59 5.26 -14.07
C GLU A 109 8.37 3.74 -14.02
N ASP A 110 9.45 2.97 -14.20
CA ASP A 110 9.49 1.53 -14.04
C ASP A 110 9.12 1.07 -12.62
N VAL A 111 9.73 1.65 -11.59
CA VAL A 111 9.40 1.36 -10.19
C VAL A 111 7.96 1.77 -9.87
N ALA A 112 7.53 2.94 -10.34
CA ALA A 112 6.15 3.40 -10.14
C ALA A 112 5.14 2.45 -10.78
N PHE A 113 5.43 1.96 -11.99
CA PHE A 113 4.61 0.97 -12.68
C PHE A 113 4.57 -0.36 -11.92
N LEU A 114 5.70 -0.89 -11.45
CA LEU A 114 5.72 -2.15 -10.69
C LEU A 114 4.85 -2.06 -9.43
N ILE A 115 4.94 -0.97 -8.66
CA ILE A 115 4.09 -0.75 -7.49
C ILE A 115 2.63 -0.68 -7.90
N SER A 116 2.30 0.12 -8.92
CA SER A 116 0.93 0.25 -9.44
C SER A 116 0.38 -1.11 -9.88
N SER A 117 1.18 -1.90 -10.60
CA SER A 117 0.83 -3.24 -11.06
C SER A 117 0.53 -4.18 -9.90
N VAL A 118 1.34 -4.16 -8.84
CA VAL A 118 1.12 -4.98 -7.65
C VAL A 118 -0.17 -4.59 -6.94
N ILE A 119 -0.34 -3.32 -6.61
CA ILE A 119 -1.47 -2.89 -5.76
C ILE A 119 -2.77 -2.66 -6.54
N SER A 120 -2.77 -2.82 -7.86
CA SER A 120 -3.99 -2.84 -8.69
C SER A 120 -4.52 -4.24 -9.01
N ASP A 121 -3.81 -5.30 -8.59
CA ASP A 121 -4.21 -6.68 -8.84
C ASP A 121 -5.31 -7.15 -7.88
N ASN A 122 -6.55 -7.14 -8.37
CA ASN A 122 -7.70 -7.62 -7.62
C ASN A 122 -7.60 -9.11 -7.28
N VAL A 123 -6.97 -9.95 -8.11
CA VAL A 123 -6.85 -11.38 -7.86
C VAL A 123 -5.86 -11.64 -6.74
N ALA A 124 -4.72 -10.95 -6.76
CA ALA A 124 -3.66 -11.11 -5.77
C ALA A 124 -4.11 -10.76 -4.35
N ARG A 125 -5.13 -9.91 -4.18
CA ARG A 125 -5.60 -9.47 -2.86
C ARG A 125 -6.81 -10.23 -2.29
N ARG A 126 -7.31 -11.25 -3.01
CA ARG A 126 -8.54 -11.98 -2.64
C ARG A 126 -8.46 -12.79 -1.35
N GLU A 127 -7.26 -13.11 -0.90
CA GLU A 127 -7.08 -13.91 0.31
C GLU A 127 -7.46 -13.12 1.56
N GLU A 128 -7.09 -11.84 1.59
CA GLU A 128 -7.48 -10.91 2.65
C GLU A 128 -8.81 -10.20 2.34
N PHE A 129 -9.01 -9.79 1.09
CA PHE A 129 -10.16 -9.00 0.68
C PHE A 129 -10.98 -9.77 -0.36
N ALA A 130 -11.96 -10.55 0.11
CA ALA A 130 -12.90 -11.25 -0.76
C ALA A 130 -13.50 -10.30 -1.81
N SER A 131 -13.83 -10.82 -3.01
CA SER A 131 -14.49 -10.02 -4.05
C SER A 131 -16.01 -10.26 -4.02
N PRO A 132 -16.84 -9.21 -4.20
CA PRO A 132 -16.44 -7.82 -4.38
C PRO A 132 -15.99 -7.16 -3.06
N ASN A 133 -15.13 -6.14 -3.15
CA ASN A 133 -14.74 -5.31 -2.01
C ASN A 133 -14.62 -3.83 -2.42
N PRO A 134 -14.59 -2.88 -1.45
CA PRO A 134 -14.51 -1.45 -1.74
C PRO A 134 -13.29 -0.98 -2.54
N LEU A 135 -12.24 -1.80 -2.70
CA LEU A 135 -11.07 -1.45 -3.51
C LEU A 135 -11.24 -1.78 -4.99
N GLU A 136 -12.40 -2.30 -5.40
CA GLU A 136 -12.73 -2.65 -6.77
C GLU A 136 -13.64 -1.56 -7.38
N LEU A 137 -13.25 -1.05 -8.56
CA LEU A 137 -14.05 -0.10 -9.34
C LEU A 137 -14.46 -0.77 -10.66
N ASP A 138 -15.75 -0.68 -10.98
CA ASP A 138 -16.30 -1.34 -12.17
C ASP A 138 -15.65 -0.83 -13.46
N GLY A 139 -15.13 -1.78 -14.25
CA GLY A 139 -14.52 -1.51 -15.55
C GLY A 139 -13.26 -0.64 -15.51
N ARG A 140 -12.65 -0.43 -14.34
CA ARG A 140 -11.52 0.49 -14.17
C ARG A 140 -10.43 -0.08 -13.29
N PRO A 141 -9.20 -0.29 -13.82
CA PRO A 141 -8.06 -0.61 -12.98
C PRO A 141 -7.81 0.50 -11.96
N VAL A 142 -7.66 0.12 -10.69
CA VAL A 142 -7.35 1.05 -9.60
C VAL A 142 -6.29 0.43 -8.70
N ALA A 143 -5.26 1.21 -8.40
CA ALA A 143 -4.21 0.86 -7.47
C ALA A 143 -4.65 1.27 -6.07
N ALA A 144 -4.74 0.35 -5.11
CA ALA A 144 -5.26 0.65 -3.79
C ALA A 144 -4.59 -0.14 -2.67
N LYS A 145 -4.51 0.48 -1.49
CA LYS A 145 -3.96 -0.12 -0.28
C LYS A 145 -4.68 0.38 0.96
N THR A 146 -5.03 -0.56 1.83
CA THR A 146 -5.58 -0.31 3.17
C THR A 146 -4.47 -0.10 4.21
N GLY A 147 -4.79 0.58 5.30
CA GLY A 147 -3.99 0.61 6.51
C GLY A 147 -4.89 0.53 7.74
N THR A 148 -4.46 -0.22 8.76
CA THR A 148 -5.13 -0.31 10.05
C THR A 148 -4.06 -0.27 11.13
N THR A 149 -4.19 0.66 12.07
CA THR A 149 -3.26 0.71 13.20
C THR A 149 -3.58 -0.38 14.23
N ASP A 150 -2.53 -0.82 14.93
CA ASP A 150 -2.71 -1.69 16.10
C ASP A 150 -3.64 -1.01 17.11
N GLY A 151 -4.69 -1.72 17.53
CA GLY A 151 -5.72 -1.18 18.42
C GLY A 151 -6.87 -0.44 17.74
N PHE A 152 -7.00 -0.53 16.41
CA PHE A 152 -8.19 -0.10 15.64
C PHE A 152 -8.54 1.38 15.80
N LYS A 153 -7.52 2.25 15.86
CA LYS A 153 -7.71 3.70 16.07
C LYS A 153 -7.75 4.48 14.76
N ASP A 154 -7.02 4.00 13.77
CA ASP A 154 -6.88 4.63 12.47
C ASP A 154 -7.14 3.63 11.37
N ASN A 155 -8.07 4.00 10.50
CA ASN A 155 -8.38 3.25 9.29
C ASN A 155 -8.07 4.12 8.08
N TRP A 156 -7.20 3.62 7.22
CA TRP A 156 -6.73 4.29 6.03
C TRP A 156 -7.13 3.50 4.79
N THR A 157 -7.53 4.21 3.74
CA THR A 157 -7.55 3.69 2.38
C THR A 157 -6.92 4.71 1.46
N MET A 158 -5.85 4.31 0.80
CA MET A 158 -5.14 5.10 -0.19
C MET A 158 -5.30 4.43 -1.54
N GLY A 159 -5.53 5.20 -2.59
CA GLY A 159 -5.52 4.62 -3.92
C GLY A 159 -5.59 5.65 -5.03
N TYR A 160 -5.31 5.19 -6.24
CA TYR A 160 -5.18 6.03 -7.39
C TYR A 160 -5.50 5.30 -8.70
N THR A 161 -5.91 6.10 -9.66
CA THR A 161 -5.90 5.81 -11.10
C THR A 161 -4.82 6.69 -11.74
N PRO A 162 -4.54 6.56 -13.05
CA PRO A 162 -3.65 7.52 -13.74
C PRO A 162 -4.11 8.99 -13.64
N HIS A 163 -5.38 9.25 -13.32
CA HIS A 163 -5.98 10.60 -13.37
C HIS A 163 -6.25 11.22 -12.00
N LEU A 164 -6.40 10.40 -10.96
CA LEU A 164 -6.85 10.84 -9.65
C LEU A 164 -6.26 9.95 -8.55
N ALA A 165 -5.74 10.58 -7.50
CA ALA A 165 -5.40 9.93 -6.24
C ALA A 165 -6.35 10.39 -5.14
N VAL A 166 -6.82 9.45 -4.32
CA VAL A 166 -7.72 9.69 -3.19
C VAL A 166 -7.14 8.98 -1.97
N GLY A 167 -7.03 9.73 -0.88
CA GLY A 167 -6.76 9.19 0.45
C GLY A 167 -7.95 9.44 1.36
N VAL A 168 -8.33 8.43 2.14
CA VAL A 168 -9.34 8.54 3.19
C VAL A 168 -8.76 8.01 4.49
N TRP A 169 -8.97 8.78 5.56
CA TRP A 169 -8.77 8.35 6.93
C TRP A 169 -10.12 8.37 7.68
N ALA A 170 -10.35 7.37 8.51
CA ALA A 170 -11.45 7.31 9.45
C ALA A 170 -10.93 6.91 10.84
N GLY A 171 -11.39 7.61 11.87
CA GLY A 171 -11.01 7.38 13.26
C GLY A 171 -11.74 8.35 14.19
N ASN A 172 -11.66 8.07 15.50
CA ASN A 172 -12.21 8.98 16.50
C ASN A 172 -11.23 10.12 16.80
N SER A 173 -11.71 11.36 16.82
CA SER A 173 -10.85 12.54 17.05
C SER A 173 -10.24 12.58 18.46
N ASP A 174 -10.76 11.79 19.40
CA ASP A 174 -10.24 11.63 20.75
C ASP A 174 -9.30 10.42 20.91
N ASN A 175 -8.94 9.76 19.81
CA ASN A 175 -8.06 8.59 19.76
C ASN A 175 -8.60 7.34 20.49
N THR A 176 -9.91 7.30 20.78
CA THR A 176 -10.56 6.09 21.28
C THR A 176 -10.62 5.03 20.16
N PRO A 177 -10.40 3.73 20.48
CA PRO A 177 -10.54 2.66 19.51
C PRO A 177 -11.93 2.62 18.85
N MET A 178 -11.98 2.36 17.55
CA MET A 178 -13.21 1.93 16.90
C MET A 178 -13.51 0.47 17.27
N GLN A 179 -14.79 0.09 17.28
CA GLN A 179 -15.20 -1.29 17.55
C GLN A 179 -15.44 -2.01 16.22
N ASP A 180 -14.69 -3.08 15.97
CA ASP A 180 -14.84 -3.95 14.80
C ASP A 180 -14.71 -3.24 13.43
N VAL A 181 -13.98 -2.12 13.36
CA VAL A 181 -13.72 -1.38 12.11
C VAL A 181 -12.25 -1.46 11.71
N ILE A 182 -12.00 -1.94 10.50
CA ILE A 182 -10.67 -2.00 9.86
C ILE A 182 -10.66 -1.17 8.57
N GLY A 183 -9.51 -1.06 7.91
CA GLY A 183 -9.32 -0.17 6.76
C GLY A 183 -10.36 -0.40 5.66
N ILE A 184 -10.66 -1.68 5.37
CA ILE A 184 -11.60 -2.07 4.32
C ILE A 184 -13.07 -1.84 4.69
N THR A 185 -13.43 -1.80 5.97
CA THR A 185 -14.83 -1.59 6.42
C THR A 185 -15.10 -0.16 6.87
N GLY A 186 -14.08 0.61 7.23
CA GLY A 186 -14.18 2.02 7.63
C GLY A 186 -13.89 2.99 6.49
N ALA A 187 -12.62 3.14 6.12
CA ALA A 187 -12.20 4.10 5.10
C ALA A 187 -12.50 3.65 3.66
N GLY A 188 -12.50 2.33 3.42
CA GLY A 188 -12.70 1.73 2.09
C GLY A 188 -13.99 2.16 1.38
N PRO A 189 -15.18 2.04 2.00
CA PRO A 189 -16.43 2.42 1.36
C PRO A 189 -16.49 3.92 1.02
N ILE A 190 -16.05 4.78 1.94
CA ILE A 190 -15.98 6.24 1.71
C ILE A 190 -15.03 6.55 0.54
N TRP A 191 -13.89 5.87 0.48
CA TRP A 191 -12.94 6.01 -0.61
C TRP A 191 -13.55 5.61 -1.96
N GLN A 192 -14.33 4.53 -1.98
CA GLN A 192 -15.02 4.05 -3.19
C GLN A 192 -16.06 5.07 -3.67
N ASP A 193 -16.89 5.60 -2.76
CA ASP A 193 -17.90 6.61 -3.05
C ASP A 193 -17.28 7.89 -3.63
N VAL A 194 -16.14 8.34 -3.08
CA VAL A 194 -15.42 9.51 -3.59
C VAL A 194 -14.91 9.26 -5.01
N PHE A 195 -14.36 8.08 -5.29
CA PHE A 195 -13.91 7.73 -6.64
C PHE A 195 -15.07 7.68 -7.63
N GLN A 196 -16.18 7.03 -7.27
CA GLN A 196 -17.37 6.95 -8.11
C GLN A 196 -17.91 8.37 -8.41
N TYR A 197 -18.10 9.19 -7.38
CA TYR A 197 -18.55 10.57 -7.54
C TYR A 197 -17.63 11.39 -8.44
N ALA A 198 -16.31 11.32 -8.23
CA ALA A 198 -15.35 12.08 -9.02
C ALA A 198 -15.32 11.60 -10.49
N ASN A 199 -15.38 10.28 -10.71
CA ASN A 199 -15.42 9.72 -12.06
C ASN A 199 -16.68 10.12 -12.81
N ASP A 200 -17.85 10.07 -12.15
CA ASP A 200 -19.13 10.45 -12.76
C ASP A 200 -19.18 11.94 -13.08
N LYS A 201 -18.59 12.77 -12.21
CA LYS A 201 -18.59 14.23 -12.36
C LYS A 201 -17.60 14.74 -13.39
N TYR A 202 -16.40 14.17 -13.45
CA TYR A 202 -15.30 14.68 -14.28
C TYR A 202 -15.01 13.80 -15.50
N HIS A 203 -15.66 12.64 -15.62
CA HIS A 203 -15.55 11.71 -16.74
C HIS A 203 -14.10 11.28 -17.04
N PHE A 204 -13.32 10.98 -15.99
CA PHE A 204 -11.95 10.49 -16.15
C PHE A 204 -11.91 9.19 -16.99
N GLY A 205 -10.91 9.05 -17.87
CA GLY A 205 -10.75 7.88 -18.73
C GLY A 205 -10.48 6.60 -17.93
N GLN A 206 -10.98 5.43 -18.37
CA GLN A 206 -10.80 4.12 -17.72
C GLN A 206 -9.40 3.51 -17.96
N ASP A 207 -8.39 4.36 -18.08
CA ASP A 207 -7.04 3.95 -18.42
C ASP A 207 -6.42 3.09 -17.32
N GLY A 208 -5.71 2.05 -17.74
CA GLY A 208 -4.86 1.27 -16.86
C GLY A 208 -3.46 1.87 -16.71
N PHE A 209 -2.61 1.13 -16.00
CA PHE A 209 -1.19 1.45 -15.89
C PHE A 209 -0.44 0.85 -17.07
N VAL A 210 0.29 1.68 -17.82
CA VAL A 210 1.05 1.26 -19.01
C VAL A 210 2.49 0.93 -18.61
N PRO A 211 3.02 -0.26 -18.95
CA PRO A 211 4.42 -0.59 -18.68
C PRO A 211 5.34 0.33 -19.50
N PRO A 212 6.40 0.90 -18.89
CA PRO A 212 7.41 1.63 -19.65
C PRO A 212 8.25 0.67 -20.51
N PRO A 213 8.97 1.18 -21.53
CA PRO A 213 9.70 0.33 -22.50
C PRO A 213 10.74 -0.62 -21.91
N ASN A 214 11.27 -0.32 -20.71
CA ASN A 214 12.27 -1.12 -20.01
C ASN A 214 11.66 -2.09 -18.98
N VAL A 215 10.34 -2.35 -19.06
CA VAL A 215 9.65 -3.30 -18.19
C VAL A 215 8.94 -4.36 -19.04
N HIS A 216 9.20 -5.62 -18.74
CA HIS A 216 8.65 -6.75 -19.48
C HIS A 216 8.22 -7.88 -18.53
N GLN A 217 7.36 -8.77 -19.03
CA GLN A 217 6.97 -9.95 -18.27
C GLN A 217 8.04 -11.03 -18.36
N ALA A 218 8.31 -11.69 -17.23
CA ALA A 218 9.14 -12.89 -17.19
C ALA A 218 8.51 -13.93 -16.25
N THR A 219 8.80 -15.20 -16.54
CA THR A 219 8.31 -16.33 -15.74
C THR A 219 9.45 -16.85 -14.86
N VAL A 220 9.18 -16.94 -13.55
CA VAL A 220 10.13 -17.39 -12.53
C VAL A 220 9.55 -18.56 -11.72
N SER A 221 10.41 -19.26 -10.99
CA SER A 221 10.00 -20.26 -10.00
C SER A 221 9.02 -19.66 -8.99
N ALA A 222 7.87 -20.30 -8.79
CA ALA A 222 6.89 -19.89 -7.78
C ALA A 222 7.37 -20.12 -6.34
N TYR A 223 8.39 -20.96 -6.15
CA TYR A 223 8.96 -21.28 -4.84
C TYR A 223 10.09 -20.33 -4.46
N THR A 224 11.03 -20.11 -5.37
CA THR A 224 12.27 -19.35 -5.09
C THR A 224 12.26 -17.93 -5.64
N GLY A 225 11.40 -17.64 -6.62
CA GLY A 225 11.45 -16.39 -7.39
C GLY A 225 12.64 -16.30 -8.36
N LEU A 226 13.44 -17.37 -8.49
CA LEU A 226 14.61 -17.45 -9.38
C LEU A 226 14.26 -18.10 -10.73
N LEU A 227 15.26 -18.33 -11.59
CA LEU A 227 15.04 -19.07 -12.85
C LEU A 227 14.48 -20.47 -12.52
N PRO A 228 13.38 -20.90 -13.17
CA PRO A 228 12.72 -22.16 -12.82
C PRO A 228 13.46 -23.38 -13.36
N HIS A 229 13.28 -24.52 -12.68
CA HIS A 229 13.62 -25.84 -13.20
C HIS A 229 12.51 -26.38 -14.11
N LEU A 230 12.85 -27.33 -14.98
CA LEU A 230 11.86 -27.98 -15.85
C LEU A 230 10.78 -28.68 -15.01
N GLY A 231 9.51 -28.36 -15.28
CA GLY A 231 8.36 -28.94 -14.57
C GLY A 231 8.11 -28.33 -13.18
N GLU A 232 8.87 -27.32 -12.76
CA GLU A 232 8.62 -26.58 -11.53
C GLU A 232 7.36 -25.71 -11.67
N GLN A 233 6.64 -25.49 -10.56
CA GLN A 233 5.57 -24.50 -10.54
C GLN A 233 6.16 -23.10 -10.76
N THR A 234 5.54 -22.33 -11.66
CA THR A 234 6.02 -21.00 -12.04
C THR A 234 4.99 -19.91 -11.76
N VAL A 235 5.45 -18.67 -11.69
CA VAL A 235 4.65 -17.46 -11.68
C VAL A 235 5.22 -16.46 -12.69
N THR A 236 4.34 -15.70 -13.35
CA THR A 236 4.74 -14.64 -14.28
C THR A 236 4.43 -13.30 -13.65
N ASP A 237 5.40 -12.39 -13.69
CA ASP A 237 5.26 -11.02 -13.18
C ASP A 237 6.07 -10.05 -14.06
N TRP A 238 6.01 -8.77 -13.73
CA TRP A 238 6.74 -7.69 -14.39
C TRP A 238 8.12 -7.48 -13.79
N PHE A 239 9.11 -7.31 -14.66
CA PHE A 239 10.51 -7.10 -14.30
C PHE A 239 11.08 -5.91 -15.06
N ILE A 240 12.00 -5.19 -14.42
CA ILE A 240 12.82 -4.17 -15.07
C ILE A 240 13.93 -4.87 -15.86
N ASP A 241 14.32 -4.32 -16.99
CA ASP A 241 15.45 -4.82 -17.76
C ASP A 241 16.69 -5.03 -16.88
N GLY A 242 17.29 -6.22 -17.00
CA GLY A 242 18.45 -6.62 -16.21
C GLY A 242 18.16 -7.10 -14.78
N THR A 243 16.90 -7.12 -14.33
CA THR A 243 16.55 -7.64 -12.99
C THR A 243 15.93 -9.04 -12.99
N VAL A 244 15.62 -9.60 -14.17
CA VAL A 244 15.16 -10.98 -14.30
C VAL A 244 16.25 -11.94 -13.79
N PRO A 245 15.94 -12.83 -12.83
CA PRO A 245 16.92 -13.78 -12.30
C PRO A 245 17.42 -14.76 -13.36
N THR A 246 18.75 -14.91 -13.46
CA THR A 246 19.41 -15.82 -14.42
C THR A 246 19.97 -17.08 -13.77
N VAL A 247 19.88 -17.19 -12.44
CA VAL A 247 20.35 -18.33 -11.66
C VAL A 247 19.17 -19.18 -11.21
N GLN A 248 19.38 -20.49 -11.09
CA GLN A 248 18.41 -21.39 -10.48
C GLN A 248 18.74 -21.61 -9.00
N GLY A 249 17.73 -21.93 -8.20
CA GLY A 249 17.91 -22.30 -6.79
C GLY A 249 17.10 -23.54 -6.44
N ILE A 250 17.29 -24.06 -5.22
CA ILE A 250 16.51 -25.17 -4.70
C ILE A 250 15.72 -24.66 -3.51
N TYR A 251 14.40 -24.83 -3.54
CA TYR A 251 13.56 -24.66 -2.37
C TYR A 251 13.40 -26.00 -1.65
N VAL A 252 13.83 -26.07 -0.40
CA VAL A 252 13.57 -27.22 0.48
C VAL A 252 12.46 -26.80 1.46
N PRO A 253 11.24 -27.32 1.33
CA PRO A 253 10.16 -26.98 2.25
C PRO A 253 10.56 -27.40 3.68
N PRO A 254 10.21 -26.59 4.70
CA PRO A 254 10.47 -26.97 6.08
C PRO A 254 9.78 -28.29 6.40
N ALA A 255 10.44 -29.13 7.21
CA ALA A 255 9.87 -30.39 7.64
C ALA A 255 8.50 -30.14 8.32
N PRO A 256 7.50 -31.02 8.11
CA PRO A 256 6.22 -30.90 8.79
C PRO A 256 6.45 -30.79 10.30
N PRO A 257 5.66 -29.97 11.02
CA PRO A 257 5.75 -29.94 12.47
C PRO A 257 5.61 -31.35 13.02
N LYS A 258 6.51 -31.75 13.93
CA LYS A 258 6.42 -33.05 14.60
C LYS A 258 5.03 -33.13 15.27
N PRO A 259 4.34 -34.28 15.21
CA PRO A 259 3.08 -34.45 15.92
C PRO A 259 3.28 -34.05 17.37
N THR A 260 2.57 -33.03 17.82
CA THR A 260 2.55 -32.68 19.24
C THR A 260 1.91 -33.86 19.97
N LYS A 261 2.61 -34.42 20.96
CA LYS A 261 1.97 -35.38 21.88
C LYS A 261 0.75 -34.67 22.46
N PRO A 262 -0.43 -35.33 22.57
CA PRO A 262 -1.56 -34.76 23.28
C PRO A 262 -1.08 -34.28 24.65
N GLY A 263 -1.21 -32.98 24.92
CA GLY A 263 -0.96 -32.45 26.25
C GLY A 263 -1.83 -33.23 27.24
N LYS A 264 -1.28 -33.55 28.42
CA LYS A 264 -2.11 -34.05 29.52
C LYS A 264 -3.28 -33.09 29.69
N PRO A 265 -4.53 -33.59 29.83
CA PRO A 265 -5.65 -32.72 30.15
C PRO A 265 -5.28 -31.83 31.33
N GLY A 266 -5.39 -30.51 31.13
CA GLY A 266 -5.30 -29.57 32.24
C GLY A 266 -6.38 -29.90 33.27
N PRO A 267 -6.16 -29.59 34.56
CA PRO A 267 -7.19 -29.80 35.57
C PRO A 267 -8.48 -29.10 35.17
N VAL A 268 -9.59 -29.83 35.26
CA VAL A 268 -10.94 -29.32 35.00
C VAL A 268 -11.18 -28.13 35.95
N PRO A 269 -11.58 -26.95 35.44
CA PRO A 269 -11.97 -25.83 36.30
C PRO A 269 -13.16 -26.24 37.19
N SER A 270 -13.02 -26.07 38.50
CA SER A 270 -14.13 -26.26 39.43
C SER A 270 -15.28 -25.30 39.09
N PRO A 271 -16.54 -25.75 39.11
CA PRO A 271 -17.68 -24.89 38.85
C PRO A 271 -17.76 -23.80 39.92
N THR A 272 -17.77 -22.55 39.46
CA THR A 272 -18.06 -21.38 40.31
C THR A 272 -19.53 -21.47 40.73
N PRO A 273 -19.86 -21.41 42.04
CA PRO A 273 -21.25 -21.31 42.46
C PRO A 273 -21.86 -20.03 41.90
N GLY A 274 -22.92 -20.17 41.10
CA GLY A 274 -23.68 -19.04 40.58
C GLY A 274 -24.26 -18.22 41.73
N THR A 275 -24.04 -16.90 41.68
CA THR A 275 -24.76 -15.94 42.49
C THR A 275 -26.24 -15.94 42.07
N PRO A 276 -27.20 -16.07 43.01
CA PRO A 276 -28.60 -15.86 42.70
C PRO A 276 -28.82 -14.40 42.32
N GLY A 277 -29.58 -14.18 41.25
CA GLY A 277 -29.91 -12.85 40.76
C GLY A 277 -30.70 -12.02 41.77
N ASN A 278 -30.50 -10.71 41.68
CA ASN A 278 -31.46 -9.66 41.99
C ASN A 278 -31.21 -8.52 41.00
#